data_AF-A0A7W3J422-F1
#
_entry.id   AF-A0A7W3J422-F1
#
_cell.length_a   1.000
_cell.length_b   1.000
_cell.length_c   1.000
_cell.angle_alpha   90.00
_cell.angle_beta   90.00
_cell.angle_gamma   90.00
#
_symmetry.space_group_name_H-M   'P 1'
#
loop_
_entity.id
_entity.type
_entity.pdbx_description
1 polymer ?
#
loop_
_entity_poly.entity_id
_entity_poly.type
_entity_poly.pdbx_seq_one_letter_code
_entity_poly.pdbx_strand_id
1 'polypeptide(L)'
;MPEPLAPATPMEQEWERTEVEVESPNGRVRVTLRGDHALTLWVDPTWYATVPVDALESELARTARLAYVERTRAYYRTWSRLAGREMRPATVPASPEQAEYLDRLQDVHAEGSADGGRVVLTMVGLSQFAVTIDPAVLRELDAPAFASVAARAALDCLAAHNRGWQELHAEVYLRNRPARAMSW
;
A
#
# COMPACT_ATOMS: atom_id res chain seq x y z
N MET A 1 0.86 15.16 -28.57
CA MET A 1 -0.47 14.61 -28.27
C MET A 1 -0.24 13.37 -27.43
N PRO A 2 -0.57 13.35 -26.12
CA PRO A 2 -0.48 12.11 -25.36
C PRO A 2 -1.46 11.08 -25.96
N GLU A 3 -1.00 9.84 -26.06
CA GLU A 3 -1.79 8.70 -26.53
C GLU A 3 -3.04 8.56 -25.64
N PRO A 4 -4.23 8.29 -26.20
CA PRO A 4 -5.42 8.06 -25.38
C PRO A 4 -5.17 6.86 -24.46
N LEU A 5 -5.31 7.07 -23.15
CA LEU A 5 -5.21 5.99 -22.16
C LEU A 5 -6.18 4.87 -22.54
N ALA A 6 -5.69 3.64 -22.56
CA ALA A 6 -6.54 2.46 -22.75
C ALA A 6 -7.68 2.48 -21.70
N PRO A 7 -8.89 2.02 -22.07
CA PRO A 7 -10.00 1.97 -21.13
C PRO A 7 -9.64 1.07 -19.94
N ALA A 8 -10.00 1.51 -18.73
CA ALA A 8 -9.79 0.75 -17.51
C ALA A 8 -10.41 -0.65 -17.65
N THR A 9 -9.63 -1.67 -17.32
CA THR A 9 -10.05 -3.06 -17.29
C THR A 9 -11.20 -3.27 -16.30
N PRO A 10 -12.02 -4.33 -16.46
CA PRO A 10 -13.05 -4.65 -15.47
C PRO A 10 -12.51 -4.82 -14.05
N MET A 11 -11.26 -5.28 -13.91
CA MET A 11 -10.58 -5.40 -12.62
C MET A 11 -10.30 -4.04 -12.00
N GLU A 12 -9.75 -3.09 -12.77
CA GLU A 12 -9.46 -1.73 -12.30
C GLU A 12 -10.73 -1.01 -11.86
N GLN A 13 -11.79 -1.07 -12.67
CA GLN A 13 -13.07 -0.42 -12.34
C GLN A 13 -13.69 -0.97 -11.06
N GLU A 14 -13.58 -2.27 -10.83
CA GLU A 14 -14.12 -2.89 -9.63
C GLU A 14 -13.25 -2.63 -8.40
N TRP A 15 -11.93 -2.65 -8.58
CA TRP A 15 -10.99 -2.34 -7.51
C TRP A 15 -11.15 -0.90 -7.01
N GLU A 16 -11.36 0.06 -7.91
CA GLU A 16 -11.64 1.47 -7.56
C GLU A 16 -12.89 1.66 -6.70
N ARG A 17 -13.83 0.72 -6.74
CA ARG A 17 -15.06 0.72 -5.94
C ARG A 17 -14.94 -0.12 -4.68
N THR A 18 -13.91 -0.95 -4.57
CA THR A 18 -13.69 -1.82 -3.42
C THR A 18 -13.22 -0.99 -2.24
N GLU A 19 -13.91 -1.13 -1.12
CA GLU A 19 -13.57 -0.48 0.14
C GLU A 19 -13.06 -1.50 1.15
N VAL A 20 -12.05 -1.10 1.91
CA VAL A 20 -11.43 -1.88 2.96
C VAL A 20 -11.37 -1.02 4.21
N GLU A 21 -11.96 -1.52 5.29
CA GLU A 21 -11.92 -0.89 6.59
C GLU A 21 -11.10 -1.73 7.57
N VAL A 22 -10.23 -1.05 8.32
CA VAL A 22 -9.39 -1.65 9.35
C VAL A 22 -9.42 -0.78 10.59
N GLU A 23 -9.52 -1.44 11.74
CA GLU A 23 -9.34 -0.83 13.04
C GLU A 23 -8.05 -1.37 13.68
N SER A 24 -7.32 -0.47 14.35
CA SER A 24 -6.13 -0.82 15.12
C SER A 24 -6.48 -1.74 16.30
N PRO A 25 -5.56 -2.60 16.77
CA PRO A 25 -5.81 -3.50 17.90
C PRO A 25 -6.37 -2.82 19.16
N ASN A 26 -6.00 -1.57 19.42
CA ASN A 26 -6.48 -0.82 20.59
C ASN A 26 -7.80 -0.04 20.36
N GLY A 27 -8.38 -0.11 19.16
CA GLY A 27 -9.60 0.60 18.77
C GLY A 27 -9.48 2.12 18.58
N ARG A 28 -8.26 2.68 18.59
CA ARG A 28 -8.03 4.15 18.58
C ARG A 28 -7.68 4.71 17.21
N VAL A 29 -7.36 3.87 16.23
CA VAL A 29 -7.11 4.26 14.85
C VAL A 29 -8.01 3.46 13.93
N ARG A 30 -8.62 4.13 12.95
CA ARG A 30 -9.39 3.50 11.87
C ARG A 30 -8.90 3.98 10.53
N VAL A 31 -8.79 3.06 9.59
CA VAL A 31 -8.41 3.33 8.21
C VAL A 31 -9.51 2.81 7.30
N THR A 32 -9.99 3.67 6.41
CA THR A 32 -10.83 3.28 5.28
C THR A 32 -10.04 3.55 4.01
N LEU A 33 -9.78 2.51 3.23
CA LEU A 33 -9.10 2.57 1.94
C LEU A 33 -10.09 2.18 0.83
N ARG A 34 -10.22 3.02 -0.18
CA ARG A 34 -11.00 2.73 -1.39
C ARG A 34 -10.07 2.66 -2.61
N GLY A 35 -10.01 1.49 -3.23
CA GLY A 35 -9.00 1.18 -4.25
C GLY A 35 -7.58 1.46 -3.74
N ASP A 36 -6.78 2.19 -4.53
CA ASP A 36 -5.40 2.56 -4.20
C ASP A 36 -5.15 4.06 -4.07
N HIS A 37 -6.21 4.87 -4.14
CA HIS A 37 -6.08 6.32 -4.33
C HIS A 37 -6.84 7.16 -3.31
N ALA A 38 -7.70 6.56 -2.49
CA ALA A 38 -8.48 7.26 -1.49
C ALA A 38 -8.34 6.59 -0.13
N LEU A 39 -7.74 7.29 0.82
CA LEU A 39 -7.54 6.82 2.18
C LEU A 39 -8.06 7.87 3.16
N THR A 40 -8.92 7.42 4.07
CA THR A 40 -9.34 8.19 5.25
C THR A 40 -8.75 7.55 6.48
N LEU A 41 -8.13 8.38 7.32
CA LEU A 41 -7.63 8.00 8.63
C LEU A 41 -8.45 8.71 9.68
N TRP A 42 -8.84 7.99 10.73
CA TRP A 42 -9.40 8.55 11.93
C TRP A 42 -8.52 8.14 13.12
N VAL A 43 -8.27 9.08 14.01
CA VAL A 43 -7.55 8.87 15.26
C VAL A 43 -8.41 9.40 16.40
N ASP A 44 -8.58 8.62 17.45
CA ASP A 44 -9.30 9.01 18.66
C ASP A 44 -8.68 10.29 19.26
N PRO A 45 -9.43 11.41 19.33
CA PRO A 45 -8.85 12.68 19.78
C PRO A 45 -8.40 12.68 21.24
N THR A 46 -9.05 11.88 22.10
CA THR A 46 -8.71 11.81 23.54
C THR A 46 -7.39 11.07 23.73
N TRP A 47 -7.23 9.96 23.01
CA TRP A 47 -5.99 9.20 23.00
C TRP A 47 -4.87 9.98 22.33
N TYR A 48 -5.12 10.60 21.17
CA TYR A 48 -4.14 11.42 20.47
C TYR A 48 -3.56 12.54 21.34
N ALA A 49 -4.38 13.18 22.16
CA ALA A 49 -3.94 14.25 23.06
C ALA A 49 -3.00 13.78 24.19
N THR A 50 -2.92 12.47 24.46
CA THR A 50 -2.20 11.91 25.62
C THR A 50 -1.17 10.85 25.25
N VAL A 51 -1.21 10.35 24.02
CA VAL A 51 -0.34 9.27 23.55
C VAL A 51 1.10 9.78 23.34
N PRO A 52 2.11 9.06 23.85
CA PRO A 52 3.50 9.28 23.45
C PRO A 52 3.72 9.08 21.95
N VAL A 53 4.63 9.85 21.35
CA VAL A 53 4.89 9.81 19.89
C VAL A 53 5.25 8.40 19.42
N ASP A 54 6.13 7.70 20.13
CA ASP A 54 6.58 6.34 19.83
C ASP A 54 5.44 5.31 19.89
N ALA A 55 4.50 5.48 20.83
CA ALA A 55 3.31 4.66 20.92
C ALA A 55 2.36 4.90 19.73
N LEU A 56 2.20 6.15 19.29
CA LEU A 56 1.42 6.50 18.11
C LEU A 56 2.07 5.95 16.83
N GLU A 57 3.38 6.13 16.65
CA GLU A 57 4.16 5.56 15.53
C GLU A 57 3.99 4.04 15.46
N SER A 58 4.16 3.34 16.59
CA SER A 58 3.98 1.89 16.66
C SER A 58 2.55 1.47 16.29
N GLU A 59 1.53 2.18 16.76
CA GLU A 59 0.14 1.81 16.45
C GLU A 59 -0.22 2.08 15.00
N LEU A 60 0.27 3.18 14.42
CA LEU A 60 0.10 3.48 12.99
C LEU A 60 0.82 2.46 12.11
N ALA A 61 2.04 2.05 12.46
CA ALA A 61 2.76 1.00 11.72
C ALA A 61 2.02 -0.34 11.74
N ARG A 62 1.48 -0.74 12.90
CA ARG A 62 0.64 -1.95 13.01
C ARG A 62 -0.64 -1.83 12.18
N THR A 63 -1.30 -0.68 12.23
CA THR A 63 -2.53 -0.42 11.49
C THR A 63 -2.28 -0.41 9.98
N ALA A 64 -1.18 0.19 9.53
CA ALA A 64 -0.75 0.18 8.13
C ALA A 64 -0.52 -1.26 7.63
N ARG A 65 0.15 -2.10 8.44
CA ARG A 65 0.33 -3.53 8.11
C ARG A 65 -1.01 -4.26 7.99
N LEU A 66 -1.94 -4.04 8.92
CA LEU A 66 -3.28 -4.65 8.86
C LEU A 66 -4.06 -4.18 7.63
N ALA A 67 -4.05 -2.87 7.34
CA ALA A 67 -4.66 -2.30 6.15
C ALA A 67 -4.08 -2.91 4.87
N TYR A 68 -2.76 -3.10 4.79
CA TYR A 68 -2.13 -3.74 3.63
C TYR A 68 -2.54 -5.21 3.45
N VAL A 69 -2.64 -5.96 4.54
CA VAL A 69 -3.13 -7.36 4.51
C VAL A 69 -4.58 -7.41 4.05
N GLU A 70 -5.46 -6.58 4.60
CA GLU A 70 -6.88 -6.57 4.21
C GLU A 70 -7.08 -6.06 2.77
N ARG A 71 -6.29 -5.07 2.34
CA ARG A 71 -6.21 -4.63 0.95
C ARG A 71 -5.85 -5.79 0.03
N THR A 72 -4.81 -6.54 0.37
CA THR A 72 -4.35 -7.70 -0.43
C THR A 72 -5.44 -8.77 -0.51
N ARG A 73 -6.10 -9.08 0.62
CA ARG A 73 -7.23 -10.02 0.64
C ARG A 73 -8.38 -9.54 -0.23
N ALA A 74 -8.75 -8.26 -0.13
CA ALA A 74 -9.80 -7.66 -0.94
C ALA A 74 -9.49 -7.74 -2.44
N TYR A 75 -8.25 -7.43 -2.83
CA TYR A 75 -7.79 -7.53 -4.22
C TYR A 75 -7.99 -8.94 -4.79
N TYR A 76 -7.58 -9.98 -4.07
CA TYR A 76 -7.77 -11.37 -4.51
C TYR A 76 -9.23 -11.83 -4.49
N ARG A 77 -10.06 -11.33 -3.55
CA ARG A 77 -11.51 -11.57 -3.57
C ARG A 77 -12.16 -10.97 -4.82
N THR A 78 -11.77 -9.75 -5.18
CA THR A 78 -12.25 -9.08 -6.39
C THR A 78 -11.86 -9.85 -7.64
N TRP A 79 -10.59 -10.27 -7.75
CA TRP A 79 -10.14 -11.15 -8.83
C TRP A 79 -10.90 -12.47 -8.89
N SER A 80 -11.10 -13.13 -7.75
CA SER A 80 -11.80 -14.42 -7.70
C SER A 80 -13.24 -14.29 -8.19
N ARG A 81 -13.92 -13.22 -7.79
CA ARG A 81 -15.29 -12.93 -8.22
C ARG A 81 -15.37 -12.68 -9.73
N LEU A 82 -14.46 -11.89 -10.28
CA LEU A 82 -14.44 -11.58 -11.72
C LEU A 82 -14.03 -12.79 -12.57
N ALA A 83 -13.11 -13.62 -12.08
CA ALA A 83 -12.64 -14.81 -12.78
C ALA A 83 -13.60 -16.00 -12.67
N GLY A 84 -14.61 -15.94 -11.79
CA GLY A 84 -15.54 -17.05 -11.52
C GLY A 84 -14.89 -18.28 -10.88
N ARG A 85 -13.68 -18.12 -10.32
CA ARG A 85 -12.91 -19.18 -9.67
C ARG A 85 -12.05 -18.59 -8.56
N GLU A 86 -11.68 -19.41 -7.59
CA GLU A 86 -10.81 -18.96 -6.52
C GLU A 86 -9.40 -18.62 -7.04
N MET A 87 -8.99 -17.37 -6.84
CA MET A 87 -7.65 -16.87 -7.12
C MET A 87 -6.94 -16.65 -5.79
N ARG A 88 -5.75 -17.24 -5.63
CA ARG A 88 -4.91 -17.07 -4.44
C ARG A 88 -3.53 -16.54 -4.83
N PRO A 89 -2.84 -15.84 -3.91
CA PRO A 89 -1.41 -15.59 -4.08
C PRO A 89 -0.70 -16.94 -4.31
N ALA A 90 0.20 -16.99 -5.28
CA ALA A 90 0.98 -18.19 -5.53
C ALA A 90 1.89 -18.46 -4.32
N THR A 91 1.70 -19.59 -3.64
CA THR A 91 2.55 -20.02 -2.51
C THR A 91 3.78 -20.80 -2.97
N VAL A 92 3.73 -21.35 -4.18
CA VAL A 92 4.84 -22.01 -4.85
C VAL A 92 5.09 -21.29 -6.16
N PRO A 93 6.31 -20.80 -6.43
CA PRO A 93 6.63 -20.18 -7.71
C PRO A 93 6.41 -21.18 -8.85
N ALA A 94 5.70 -20.76 -9.90
CA ALA A 94 5.46 -21.56 -11.09
C ALA A 94 6.64 -21.57 -12.07
N SER A 95 7.61 -20.65 -11.90
CA SER A 95 8.82 -20.56 -12.71
C SER A 95 10.00 -19.99 -11.90
N PRO A 96 11.25 -20.16 -12.38
CA PRO A 96 12.42 -19.52 -11.79
C PRO A 96 12.32 -17.99 -11.76
N GLU A 97 11.76 -17.37 -12.81
CA GLU A 97 11.53 -15.93 -12.86
C GLU A 97 10.54 -15.50 -11.79
N GLN A 98 9.48 -16.29 -11.54
CA GLN A 98 8.55 -15.99 -10.45
C GLN A 98 9.21 -16.15 -9.08
N ALA A 99 10.13 -17.11 -8.92
CA ALA A 99 10.88 -17.26 -7.67
C ALA A 99 11.80 -16.06 -7.43
N GLU A 100 12.58 -15.64 -8.43
CA GLU A 100 13.41 -14.44 -8.38
C GLU A 100 12.58 -13.19 -8.08
N TYR A 101 11.43 -13.05 -8.75
CA TYR A 101 10.53 -11.94 -8.52
C TYR A 101 10.04 -11.85 -7.07
N LEU A 102 9.60 -12.97 -6.50
CA LEU A 102 9.07 -13.01 -5.13
C LEU A 102 10.15 -12.76 -4.07
N ASP A 103 11.37 -13.22 -4.32
CA ASP A 103 12.54 -12.99 -3.47
C ASP A 103 12.88 -11.49 -3.45
N ARG A 104 13.11 -10.91 -4.63
CA ARG A 104 13.44 -9.48 -4.78
C ARG A 104 12.32 -8.55 -4.36
N LEU A 105 11.06 -9.00 -4.41
CA LEU A 105 9.94 -8.21 -3.93
C LEU A 105 10.05 -7.93 -2.42
N GLN A 106 10.74 -8.77 -1.64
CA GLN A 106 10.97 -8.50 -0.21
C GLN A 106 11.89 -7.29 0.02
N ASP A 107 12.68 -6.90 -0.97
CA ASP A 107 13.64 -5.79 -0.87
C ASP A 107 13.09 -4.48 -1.45
N VAL A 108 11.87 -4.47 -1.99
CA VAL A 108 11.25 -3.24 -2.51
C VAL A 108 11.02 -2.28 -1.36
N HIS A 109 11.77 -1.18 -1.37
CA HIS A 109 11.65 -0.09 -0.42
C HIS A 109 10.70 0.97 -0.96
N ALA A 110 9.71 1.35 -0.16
CA ALA A 110 8.77 2.40 -0.45
C ALA A 110 8.70 3.37 0.71
N GLU A 111 8.67 4.67 0.39
CA GLU A 111 8.56 5.74 1.36
C GLU A 111 7.48 6.71 0.88
N GLY A 112 6.67 7.18 1.82
CA GLY A 112 5.77 8.30 1.63
C GLY A 112 5.91 9.28 2.78
N SER A 113 5.88 10.56 2.45
CA SER A 113 6.18 11.63 3.40
C SER A 113 5.18 12.77 3.25
N ALA A 114 4.75 13.35 4.36
CA ALA A 114 3.90 14.53 4.37
C ALA A 114 4.43 15.58 5.36
N ASP A 115 3.89 16.80 5.26
CA ASP A 115 4.26 17.94 6.11
C ASP A 115 5.78 18.22 6.10
N GLY A 116 6.38 18.27 4.91
CA GLY A 116 7.82 18.52 4.76
C GLY A 116 8.71 17.40 5.31
N GLY A 117 8.21 16.17 5.37
CA GLY A 117 8.97 15.01 5.90
C GLY A 117 8.82 14.81 7.41
N ARG A 118 7.90 15.53 8.05
CA ARG A 118 7.65 15.42 9.48
C ARG A 118 6.74 14.24 9.85
N VAL A 119 6.04 13.68 8.87
CA VAL A 119 5.33 12.40 9.00
C VAL A 119 5.75 11.51 7.84
N VAL A 120 6.40 10.40 8.14
CA VAL A 120 6.95 9.46 7.15
C VAL A 120 6.42 8.07 7.42
N LEU A 121 5.93 7.40 6.38
CA LEU A 121 5.65 5.96 6.38
C LEU A 121 6.64 5.27 5.45
N THR A 122 7.34 4.29 5.98
CA THR A 122 8.24 3.42 5.22
C THR A 122 7.65 2.02 5.18
N MET A 123 7.76 1.37 4.02
CA MET A 123 7.43 -0.03 3.81
C MET A 123 8.59 -0.74 3.10
N VAL A 124 9.00 -1.89 3.61
CA VAL A 124 9.98 -2.77 2.96
C VAL A 124 9.34 -4.12 2.69
N GLY A 125 9.34 -4.49 1.40
CA GLY A 125 8.66 -5.64 0.89
C GLY A 125 7.18 -5.63 1.23
N LEU A 126 6.68 -6.72 1.80
CA LEU A 126 5.24 -6.90 2.08
C LEU A 126 4.89 -6.90 3.57
N SER A 127 5.86 -6.71 4.47
CA SER A 127 5.68 -7.04 5.88
C SER A 127 6.31 -6.08 6.88
N GLN A 128 7.30 -5.28 6.47
CA GLN A 128 7.97 -4.34 7.35
C GLN A 128 7.39 -2.95 7.13
N PHE A 129 6.87 -2.36 8.22
CA PHE A 129 6.26 -1.03 8.22
C PHE A 129 6.87 -0.23 9.37
N ALA A 130 7.24 1.01 9.09
CA ALA A 130 7.72 1.94 10.10
C ALA A 130 7.07 3.31 9.87
N VAL A 131 6.68 3.96 10.96
CA VAL A 131 6.17 5.33 10.93
C VAL A 131 7.11 6.19 11.76
N THR A 132 7.44 7.37 11.24
CA THR A 132 8.24 8.36 11.96
C THR A 132 7.48 9.68 11.97
N ILE A 133 7.38 10.28 13.16
CA ILE A 133 6.63 11.51 13.41
C ILE A 133 7.56 12.47 14.16
N ASP A 134 7.76 13.66 13.62
CA ASP A 134 8.34 14.75 14.37
C ASP A 134 7.40 15.10 15.55
N PRO A 135 7.86 15.02 16.81
CA PRO A 135 7.05 15.33 17.99
C PRO A 135 6.41 16.73 17.97
N ALA A 136 6.97 17.67 17.21
CA ALA A 136 6.38 19.00 17.03
C ALA A 136 5.04 18.95 16.28
N VAL A 137 4.82 17.97 15.40
CA VAL A 137 3.54 17.78 14.69
C VAL A 137 2.41 17.56 15.68
N LEU A 138 2.60 16.73 16.71
CA LEU A 138 1.55 16.44 17.69
C LEU A 138 1.18 17.64 18.57
N ARG A 139 2.08 18.63 18.65
CA ARG A 139 1.83 19.88 19.39
C ARG A 139 1.13 20.94 18.53
N GLU A 140 1.29 20.85 17.21
CA GLU A 140 0.79 21.83 16.25
C GLU A 140 -0.53 21.43 15.60
N LEU A 141 -0.75 20.12 15.41
CA LEU A 141 -1.92 19.57 14.73
C LEU A 141 -2.84 18.86 15.71
N ASP A 142 -4.14 19.13 15.60
CA ASP A 142 -5.16 18.30 16.22
C ASP A 142 -5.29 16.94 15.51
N ALA A 143 -6.05 16.02 16.12
CA ALA A 143 -6.17 14.66 15.59
C ALA A 143 -6.72 14.61 14.14
N PRO A 144 -7.75 15.38 13.75
CA PRO A 144 -8.19 15.43 12.35
C PRO A 144 -7.13 15.96 11.37
N ALA A 145 -6.42 17.03 11.71
CA ALA A 145 -5.38 17.59 10.85
C ALA A 145 -4.21 16.61 10.69
N PHE A 146 -3.75 16.02 11.80
CA PHE A 146 -2.74 14.96 11.78
C PHE A 146 -3.19 13.78 10.93
N ALA A 147 -4.43 13.31 11.11
CA ALA A 147 -4.94 12.17 10.36
C ALA A 147 -4.93 12.42 8.84
N SER A 148 -5.24 13.65 8.41
CA SER A 148 -5.13 14.05 7.00
C SER A 148 -3.69 14.06 6.47
N VAL A 149 -2.72 14.47 7.30
CA VAL A 149 -1.29 14.47 6.96
C VAL A 149 -0.77 13.03 6.85
N ALA A 150 -1.03 12.20 7.86
CA ALA A 150 -0.64 10.80 7.88
C ALA A 150 -1.30 10.00 6.74
N ALA A 151 -2.55 10.30 6.39
CA ALA A 151 -3.22 9.69 5.26
C ALA A 151 -2.52 9.98 3.91
N ARG A 152 -2.01 11.21 3.73
CA ARG A 152 -1.23 11.58 2.55
C ARG A 152 0.09 10.82 2.48
N ALA A 153 0.84 10.79 3.58
CA ALA A 153 2.07 9.99 3.66
C ALA A 153 1.82 8.51 3.34
N ALA A 154 0.70 7.94 3.80
CA ALA A 154 0.33 6.56 3.50
C ALA A 154 0.01 6.32 2.01
N LEU A 155 -0.72 7.24 1.36
CA LEU A 155 -1.02 7.16 -0.07
C LEU A 155 0.26 7.30 -0.92
N ASP A 156 1.15 8.21 -0.55
CA ASP A 156 2.43 8.39 -1.26
C ASP A 156 3.31 7.13 -1.15
N CYS A 157 3.34 6.50 0.03
CA CYS A 157 4.06 5.24 0.26
C CYS A 157 3.46 4.10 -0.57
N LEU A 158 2.13 3.97 -0.62
CA LEU A 158 1.44 2.97 -1.44
C LEU A 158 1.74 3.18 -2.93
N ALA A 159 1.73 4.44 -3.40
CA ALA A 159 2.08 4.77 -4.77
C ALA A 159 3.55 4.44 -5.08
N ALA A 160 4.48 4.74 -4.17
CA ALA A 160 5.89 4.38 -4.30
C ALA A 160 6.11 2.87 -4.38
N HIS A 161 5.43 2.11 -3.53
CA HIS A 161 5.48 0.65 -3.57
C HIS A 161 4.92 0.07 -4.86
N ASN A 162 3.78 0.59 -5.34
CA ASN A 162 3.20 0.15 -6.61
C ASN A 162 4.16 0.40 -7.79
N ARG A 163 4.88 1.54 -7.80
CA ARG A 163 5.93 1.80 -8.80
C ARG A 163 7.07 0.79 -8.68
N GLY A 164 7.62 0.58 -7.49
CA GLY A 164 8.70 -0.39 -7.27
C GLY A 164 8.31 -1.82 -7.67
N TRP A 165 7.07 -2.21 -7.40
CA TRP A 165 6.50 -3.49 -7.84
C TRP A 165 6.42 -3.60 -9.37
N GLN A 166 5.94 -2.56 -10.05
CA GLN A 166 5.86 -2.51 -11.52
C GLN A 166 7.24 -2.54 -12.18
N GLU A 167 8.19 -1.76 -11.66
CA GLU A 167 9.57 -1.71 -12.14
C GLU A 167 10.25 -3.08 -11.98
N LEU A 168 10.13 -3.70 -10.81
CA LEU A 168 10.66 -5.03 -10.56
C LEU A 168 10.02 -6.08 -11.48
N HIS A 169 8.70 -6.01 -11.69
CA HIS A 169 7.99 -6.93 -12.59
C HIS A 169 8.50 -6.77 -14.03
N ALA A 170 8.64 -5.52 -14.49
CA ALA A 170 9.21 -5.23 -15.80
C ALA A 170 10.63 -5.78 -15.92
N GLU A 171 11.48 -5.57 -14.91
CA GLU A 171 12.86 -6.05 -14.92
C GLU A 171 12.94 -7.57 -15.02
N VAL A 172 12.20 -8.32 -14.20
CA VAL A 172 12.30 -9.78 -14.16
C VAL A 172 11.67 -10.42 -15.41
N TYR A 173 10.49 -9.96 -15.83
CA TYR A 173 9.74 -10.62 -16.90
C TYR A 173 10.01 -10.07 -18.31
N LEU A 174 10.47 -8.83 -18.46
CA LEU A 174 10.80 -8.28 -19.79
C LEU A 174 12.27 -8.50 -20.16
N ARG A 175 13.19 -8.58 -19.20
CA ARG A 175 14.60 -8.91 -19.45
C ARG A 175 14.78 -10.32 -20.01
N ASN A 176 13.90 -11.24 -19.63
CA ASN A 176 13.94 -12.66 -20.00
C ASN A 176 12.99 -13.03 -21.16
N ARG A 177 12.31 -12.06 -21.80
CA ARG A 177 11.58 -12.36 -23.03
C ARG A 177 12.63 -12.62 -24.12
N PRO A 178 12.79 -13.87 -24.63
CA PRO A 178 13.59 -14.05 -25.82
C PRO A 178 13.00 -13.13 -26.88
N ALA A 179 13.85 -12.41 -27.62
CA ALA A 179 13.44 -11.75 -28.85
C ALA A 179 12.75 -12.83 -29.68
N ARG A 180 11.41 -12.89 -29.63
CA ARG A 180 10.65 -13.82 -30.46
C ARG A 180 11.06 -13.43 -31.86
N ALA A 181 11.79 -14.33 -32.49
CA ALA A 181 12.32 -14.15 -33.82
C ALA A 181 11.23 -13.51 -34.68
N MET A 182 11.50 -12.30 -35.17
CA MET A 182 10.97 -11.87 -36.45
C MET A 182 11.60 -12.80 -37.50
N SER A 183 11.13 -14.05 -37.53
CA SER A 183 11.20 -14.88 -38.72
C SER A 183 10.10 -14.35 -39.63
N TRP A 184 10.56 -13.63 -40.65
CA TRP A 184 9.84 -13.27 -41.86
C TRP A 184 9.13 -14.46 -42.49
#